data_AF-A0A3M2E1J9-F1
#
_entry.id   AF-A0A3M2E1J9-F1
#
_cell.length_a   1.000
_cell.length_b   1.000
_cell.length_c   1.000
_cell.angle_alpha   90.00
_cell.angle_beta   90.00
_cell.angle_gamma   90.00
#
_symmetry.space_group_name_H-M   'P 1'
#
loop_
_entity.id
_entity.type
_entity.pdbx_description
1 polymer ?
#
loop_
_entity_poly.entity_id
_entity_poly.type
_entity_poly.pdbx_seq_one_letter_code
_entity_poly.pdbx_strand_id
1 'polypeptide(L)'
;IASVLLVAIYPFAKRFTWWPQVFLGLAFNWGALLAWAAHAGNLTSAPLLLYAAGIAWTLFYDTIYAHQDKEDDALIGVRSTARLFGNATPQWLLAFLVLSVVLMGAAVIAALLPGASPLRLVIGLAGAWGFGWHLAWQLRRLDIDDASVCLRLFRSNRDAGLIPALFLAVATLV
;
A
#
# COMPACT_ATOMS: atom_id res chain seq x y z
N ILE A 1 -4.63 11.21 17.76
CA ILE A 1 -5.44 12.45 17.54
C ILE A 1 -5.35 12.91 16.09
N ALA A 2 -4.16 13.15 15.51
CA ALA A 2 -4.02 13.59 14.11
C ALA A 2 -4.71 12.68 13.06
N SER A 3 -4.72 11.36 13.27
CA SER A 3 -5.41 10.41 12.39
C SER A 3 -6.92 10.64 12.28
N VAL A 4 -7.57 11.20 13.30
CA VAL A 4 -9.02 11.46 13.30
C VAL A 4 -9.39 12.48 12.23
N LEU A 5 -8.55 13.48 12.00
CA LEU A 5 -8.77 14.47 10.94
C LEU A 5 -8.71 13.81 9.56
N LEU A 6 -7.75 12.91 9.32
CA LEU A 6 -7.64 12.18 8.07
C LEU A 6 -8.86 11.28 7.82
N VAL A 7 -9.30 10.55 8.85
CA VAL A 7 -10.50 9.71 8.79
C VAL A 7 -11.76 10.53 8.52
N ALA A 8 -11.87 11.73 9.12
CA ALA A 8 -13.01 12.62 8.88
C ALA A 8 -13.03 13.20 7.46
N ILE A 9 -11.86 13.50 6.89
CA ILE A 9 -11.74 14.09 5.55
C ILE A 9 -11.92 13.05 4.43
N TYR A 10 -11.42 11.82 4.63
CA TYR A 10 -11.37 10.78 3.61
C TYR A 10 -12.72 10.55 2.88
N PRO A 11 -13.89 10.43 3.55
CA PRO A 11 -15.18 10.22 2.89
C PRO A 11 -15.57 11.32 1.90
N PHE A 12 -15.04 12.54 2.08
CA PHE A 12 -15.33 13.69 1.24
C PHE A 12 -14.26 13.92 0.15
N ALA A 13 -13.12 13.23 0.22
CA ALA A 13 -11.96 13.47 -0.64
C ALA A 13 -12.30 13.37 -2.14
N LYS A 14 -13.16 12.41 -2.52
CA LYS A 14 -13.62 12.22 -3.90
C LYS A 14 -14.33 13.44 -4.50
N ARG A 15 -14.83 14.37 -3.66
CA ARG A 15 -15.55 15.58 -4.10
C ARG A 15 -14.65 16.74 -4.47
N PHE A 16 -13.40 16.78 -3.99
CA PHE A 16 -12.51 17.92 -4.19
C PHE A 16 -11.12 17.56 -4.75
N THR A 17 -10.71 16.30 -4.77
CA THR A 17 -9.41 15.87 -5.33
C THR A 17 -9.53 14.62 -6.21
N TRP A 18 -8.62 14.48 -7.18
CA TRP A 18 -8.43 13.26 -7.98
C TRP A 18 -7.63 12.17 -7.28
N TRP A 19 -7.12 12.46 -6.08
CA TRP A 19 -6.29 11.55 -5.28
C TRP A 19 -6.93 11.15 -3.94
N PRO A 20 -8.22 10.76 -3.89
CA PRO A 20 -8.85 10.35 -2.63
C PRO A 20 -8.13 9.14 -1.99
N GLN A 21 -7.51 8.29 -2.80
CA GLN A 21 -6.67 7.17 -2.38
C GLN A 21 -5.51 7.58 -1.46
N VAL A 22 -4.96 8.80 -1.61
CA VAL A 22 -3.90 9.28 -0.73
C VAL A 22 -4.43 9.49 0.69
N PHE A 23 -5.64 10.05 0.83
CA PHE A 23 -6.29 10.24 2.13
C PHE A 23 -6.62 8.90 2.78
N LEU A 24 -7.10 7.93 1.99
CA LEU A 24 -7.29 6.55 2.44
C LEU A 24 -5.97 5.97 2.97
N GLY A 25 -4.90 6.07 2.18
CA GLY A 25 -3.59 5.56 2.54
C GLY A 25 -3.06 6.19 3.84
N LEU A 26 -3.19 7.52 3.96
CA LEU A 26 -2.79 8.24 5.17
C LEU A 26 -3.58 7.77 6.40
N ALA A 27 -4.91 7.61 6.26
CA ALA A 27 -5.75 7.20 7.38
C ALA A 27 -5.50 5.75 7.82
N PHE A 28 -5.46 4.80 6.87
CA PHE A 28 -5.45 3.37 7.19
C PHE A 28 -4.06 2.80 7.50
N ASN A 29 -2.98 3.40 6.98
CA ASN A 29 -1.62 2.94 7.29
C ASN A 29 -1.07 3.49 8.62
N TRP A 30 -1.81 4.38 9.28
CA TRP A 30 -1.38 5.04 10.53
C TRP A 30 -1.01 4.05 11.65
N GLY A 31 -1.58 2.84 11.60
CA GLY A 31 -1.28 1.75 12.52
C GLY A 31 0.21 1.38 12.58
N ALA A 32 0.96 1.50 11.47
CA ALA A 32 2.40 1.23 11.45
C ALA A 32 3.19 2.19 12.38
N LEU A 33 2.84 3.48 12.34
CA LEU A 33 3.45 4.49 13.20
C LEU A 33 3.05 4.30 14.66
N LEU A 34 1.76 4.03 14.89
CA LEU A 34 1.22 3.81 16.22
C LEU A 34 1.87 2.60 16.90
N ALA A 35 1.95 1.46 16.19
CA ALA A 35 2.51 0.23 16.71
C ALA A 35 4.00 0.41 17.07
N TRP A 36 4.76 1.08 16.20
CA TRP A 36 6.17 1.39 16.48
C TRP A 36 6.31 2.31 17.69
N ALA A 37 5.59 3.43 17.72
CA ALA A 37 5.68 4.39 18.81
C ALA A 37 5.28 3.77 20.16
N ALA A 38 4.24 2.92 20.17
CA ALA A 38 3.80 2.22 21.36
C ALA A 38 4.83 1.21 21.89
N HIS A 39 5.60 0.58 20.99
CA HIS A 39 6.61 -0.40 21.37
C HIS A 39 7.98 0.23 21.70
N ALA A 40 8.46 1.13 20.85
CA ALA A 40 9.81 1.69 20.91
C ALA A 40 9.91 3.03 21.66
N GLY A 41 8.77 3.68 21.97
CA GLY A 41 8.74 4.98 22.66
C GLY A 41 9.29 6.15 21.84
N ASN A 42 9.53 5.96 20.54
CA ASN A 42 10.07 6.96 19.62
C ASN A 42 9.51 6.76 18.20
N LEU A 43 9.89 7.62 17.26
CA LEU A 43 9.66 7.42 15.83
C LEU A 43 10.98 7.61 15.07
N THR A 44 11.55 6.51 14.58
CA THR A 44 12.72 6.51 13.72
C THR A 44 12.31 6.55 12.24
N SER A 45 13.28 6.45 11.33
CA SER A 45 13.02 6.42 9.87
C SER A 45 12.28 5.16 9.43
N ALA A 46 12.50 4.01 10.06
CA ALA A 46 11.90 2.73 9.67
C ALA A 46 10.35 2.75 9.62
N PRO A 47 9.62 3.13 10.68
CA PRO A 47 8.15 3.18 10.64
C PRO A 47 7.62 4.24 9.66
N LEU A 48 8.35 5.34 9.44
CA LEU A 48 7.96 6.38 8.46
C LEU A 48 8.07 5.85 7.02
N LEU A 49 9.14 5.11 6.72
CA LEU A 49 9.32 4.44 5.42
C LEU A 49 8.25 3.37 5.20
N LEU A 50 7.94 2.56 6.22
CA LEU A 50 6.90 1.55 6.14
C LEU A 50 5.51 2.18 5.94
N TYR A 51 5.23 3.28 6.63
CA TYR A 51 3.99 4.04 6.45
C TYR A 51 3.86 4.59 5.03
N ALA A 52 4.93 5.17 4.47
CA ALA A 52 4.96 5.63 3.09
C ALA A 52 4.81 4.48 2.08
N ALA A 53 5.41 3.32 2.35
CA ALA A 53 5.24 2.10 1.55
C ALA A 53 3.77 1.65 1.53
N GLY A 54 3.11 1.71 2.69
CA GLY A 54 1.69 1.42 2.85
C GLY A 54 0.79 2.37 2.06
N ILE A 55 1.10 3.68 2.04
CA ILE A 55 0.35 4.66 1.22
C ILE A 55 0.48 4.35 -0.26
N ALA A 56 1.70 4.04 -0.74
CA ALA A 56 1.92 3.63 -2.12
C ALA A 56 1.17 2.33 -2.46
N TRP A 57 1.14 1.38 -1.54
CA TRP A 57 0.35 0.15 -1.70
C TRP A 57 -1.16 0.43 -1.73
N THR A 58 -1.66 1.33 -0.89
CA THR A 58 -3.07 1.78 -0.93
C THR A 58 -3.41 2.43 -2.26
N LEU A 59 -2.52 3.27 -2.80
CA LEU A 59 -2.67 3.81 -4.15
C LEU A 59 -2.74 2.69 -5.20
N PHE A 60 -1.95 1.64 -5.06
CA PHE A 60 -1.98 0.49 -5.96
C PHE A 60 -3.35 -0.22 -5.92
N TYR A 61 -3.74 -0.78 -4.77
CA TYR A 61 -4.91 -1.65 -4.72
C TYR A 61 -6.23 -0.89 -4.82
N ASP A 62 -6.30 0.33 -4.27
CA ASP A 62 -7.55 1.09 -4.26
C ASP A 62 -7.81 1.77 -5.61
N THR A 63 -6.75 2.00 -6.41
CA THR A 63 -6.93 2.36 -7.83
C THR A 63 -7.49 1.20 -8.63
N ILE A 64 -7.06 -0.04 -8.37
CA ILE A 64 -7.67 -1.24 -8.99
C ILE A 64 -9.15 -1.34 -8.59
N TYR A 65 -9.45 -1.18 -7.30
CA TYR A 65 -10.83 -1.20 -6.82
C TYR A 65 -11.69 -0.10 -7.44
N ALA A 66 -11.17 1.12 -7.57
CA ALA A 66 -11.90 2.24 -8.16
C ALA A 66 -12.23 2.07 -9.66
N HIS A 67 -11.61 1.13 -10.38
CA HIS A 67 -12.04 0.77 -11.74
C HIS A 67 -13.34 -0.03 -11.76
N GLN A 68 -13.73 -0.67 -10.64
CA GLN A 68 -15.00 -1.37 -10.50
C GLN A 68 -16.19 -0.41 -10.64
N ASP A 69 -16.08 0.79 -10.07
CA ASP A 69 -17.17 1.76 -9.97
C ASP A 69 -17.01 2.93 -10.96
N LYS A 70 -16.11 2.81 -11.96
CA LYS A 70 -15.66 3.96 -12.77
C LYS A 70 -16.78 4.66 -13.56
N GLU A 71 -17.74 3.88 -14.06
CA GLU A 71 -18.87 4.39 -14.87
C GLU A 71 -19.86 5.13 -13.98
N ASP A 72 -20.25 4.53 -12.86
CA ASP A 72 -21.13 5.13 -11.86
C ASP A 72 -20.50 6.41 -11.28
N ASP A 73 -19.22 6.36 -10.91
CA ASP A 73 -18.45 7.51 -10.43
C ASP A 73 -18.42 8.65 -11.48
N ALA A 74 -18.41 8.30 -12.77
CA ALA A 74 -18.48 9.27 -13.86
C ALA A 74 -19.84 9.96 -13.96
N LEU A 75 -20.93 9.21 -13.82
CA LEU A 75 -22.30 9.74 -13.87
C LEU A 75 -22.58 10.75 -12.76
N ILE A 76 -22.08 10.49 -11.55
CA ILE A 76 -22.27 11.38 -10.39
C ILE A 76 -21.14 12.42 -10.21
N GLY A 77 -20.16 12.44 -11.11
CA GLY A 77 -19.12 13.47 -11.15
C GLY A 77 -18.05 13.38 -10.05
N VAL A 78 -17.87 12.22 -9.41
CA VAL A 78 -16.87 12.05 -8.32
C VAL A 78 -15.51 11.60 -8.85
N ARG A 79 -14.44 12.11 -8.25
CA ARG A 79 -13.07 11.95 -8.78
C ARG A 79 -12.36 10.76 -8.13
N SER A 80 -11.48 10.10 -8.89
CA SER A 80 -10.62 9.01 -8.41
C SER A 80 -9.37 8.89 -9.27
N THR A 81 -8.33 8.22 -8.76
CA THR A 81 -7.13 7.91 -9.54
C THR A 81 -7.43 7.01 -10.74
N ALA A 82 -8.40 6.10 -10.64
CA ALA A 82 -8.85 5.26 -11.75
C ALA A 82 -9.35 6.11 -12.92
N ARG A 83 -10.18 7.13 -12.64
CA ARG A 83 -10.65 8.08 -13.65
C ARG A 83 -9.55 9.03 -14.13
N LEU A 84 -8.65 9.45 -13.24
CA LEU A 84 -7.54 10.34 -13.59
C LEU A 84 -6.55 9.66 -14.56
N PHE A 85 -6.20 8.40 -14.30
CA PHE A 85 -5.20 7.67 -15.07
C PHE A 85 -5.80 7.01 -16.31
N GLY A 86 -7.06 6.56 -16.25
CA GLY A 86 -7.72 5.88 -17.37
C GLY A 86 -6.85 4.75 -17.93
N ASN A 87 -6.57 4.79 -19.24
CA ASN A 87 -5.74 3.78 -19.92
C ASN A 87 -4.27 3.78 -19.47
N ALA A 88 -3.77 4.83 -18.83
CA ALA A 88 -2.43 4.88 -18.26
C ALA A 88 -2.33 4.17 -16.89
N THR A 89 -3.44 3.64 -16.36
CA THR A 89 -3.50 2.99 -15.04
C THR A 89 -2.37 1.96 -14.83
N PRO A 90 -2.09 1.02 -15.75
CA PRO A 90 -1.05 0.02 -15.52
C PRO A 90 0.35 0.63 -15.28
N GLN A 91 0.65 1.77 -15.89
CA GLN A 91 1.93 2.47 -15.72
C GLN A 91 2.03 3.10 -14.32
N TRP A 92 0.96 3.73 -13.84
CA TRP A 92 0.89 4.29 -12.49
C TRP A 92 0.92 3.20 -11.42
N LEU A 93 0.20 2.09 -11.64
CA LEU A 93 0.25 0.94 -10.75
C LEU A 93 1.66 0.33 -10.68
N LEU A 94 2.38 0.23 -11.80
CA LEU A 94 3.78 -0.17 -11.78
C LEU A 94 4.64 0.76 -10.92
N ALA A 95 4.46 2.08 -11.05
CA ALA A 95 5.19 3.05 -10.25
C ALA A 95 4.88 2.90 -8.74
N PHE A 96 3.61 2.73 -8.37
CA PHE A 96 3.22 2.51 -6.96
C PHE A 96 3.73 1.18 -6.40
N LEU A 97 3.72 0.12 -7.21
CA LEU A 97 4.32 -1.16 -6.86
C LEU A 97 5.81 -0.98 -6.53
N VAL A 98 6.57 -0.41 -7.46
CA VAL A 98 8.02 -0.20 -7.28
C VAL A 98 8.28 0.66 -6.05
N LEU A 99 7.55 1.77 -5.90
CA LEU A 99 7.69 2.67 -4.76
C LEU A 99 7.39 1.94 -3.44
N SER A 100 6.32 1.15 -3.37
CA SER A 100 5.97 0.40 -2.16
C SER A 100 7.03 -0.63 -1.79
N VAL A 101 7.53 -1.41 -2.76
CA VAL A 101 8.59 -2.41 -2.52
C VAL A 101 9.88 -1.75 -2.06
N VAL A 102 10.30 -0.67 -2.72
CA VAL A 102 11.54 0.05 -2.38
C VAL A 102 11.46 0.65 -0.98
N LEU A 103 10.35 1.33 -0.65
CA LEU A 103 10.17 1.94 0.66
C LEU A 103 10.07 0.88 1.77
N MET A 104 9.41 -0.24 1.51
CA MET A 104 9.33 -1.34 2.47
C MET A 104 10.68 -2.03 2.67
N GLY A 105 11.44 -2.27 1.60
CA GLY A 105 12.82 -2.77 1.70
C GLY A 105 13.72 -1.81 2.48
N ALA A 106 13.61 -0.50 2.22
CA ALA A 106 14.32 0.54 2.97
C ALA A 106 13.91 0.57 4.44
N ALA A 107 12.63 0.35 4.77
CA ALA A 107 12.15 0.25 6.15
C ALA A 107 12.77 -0.95 6.87
N VAL A 108 12.83 -2.11 6.22
CA VAL A 108 13.49 -3.32 6.75
C VAL A 108 14.96 -3.06 7.01
N ILE A 109 15.67 -2.46 6.05
CA ILE A 109 17.08 -2.09 6.20
C ILE A 109 17.26 -1.12 7.37
N ALA A 110 16.48 -0.04 7.42
CA ALA A 110 16.57 0.96 8.48
C ALA A 110 16.31 0.38 9.87
N ALA A 111 15.41 -0.61 9.98
CA ALA A 111 15.08 -1.27 11.24
C ALA A 111 16.15 -2.28 11.71
N LEU A 112 16.81 -2.98 10.78
CA LEU A 112 17.63 -4.15 11.10
C LEU A 112 19.14 -3.94 10.94
N LEU A 113 19.59 -3.10 10.01
CA LEU A 113 21.01 -3.00 9.67
C LEU A 113 21.92 -2.53 10.83
N PRO A 114 21.44 -1.82 11.87
CA PRO A 114 22.18 -1.66 13.13
C PRO A 114 22.28 -3.00 13.90
N GLY A 115 23.16 -3.89 13.48
CA GLY A 115 23.55 -5.09 14.23
C GLY A 115 22.74 -6.38 14.00
N ALA A 116 21.88 -6.46 12.98
CA ALA A 116 21.17 -7.71 12.66
C ALA A 116 22.09 -8.79 12.05
N SER A 117 21.72 -10.05 12.29
CA SER A 117 22.28 -11.18 11.57
C SER A 117 21.94 -11.09 10.07
N PRO A 118 22.83 -11.54 9.16
CA PRO A 118 22.53 -11.57 7.74
C PRO A 118 21.24 -12.34 7.41
N LEU A 119 20.97 -13.42 8.15
CA LEU A 119 19.77 -14.23 7.97
C LEU A 119 18.48 -13.45 8.24
N ARG A 120 18.43 -12.70 9.35
CA ARG A 120 17.28 -11.87 9.70
C ARG A 120 17.00 -10.81 8.62
N LEU A 121 18.05 -10.17 8.11
CA LEU A 121 17.94 -9.17 7.04
C LEU A 121 17.44 -9.80 5.73
N VAL A 122 17.98 -10.95 5.34
CA VAL A 122 17.56 -11.67 4.13
C VAL A 122 16.09 -12.07 4.20
N ILE A 123 15.63 -12.59 5.34
CA ILE A 123 14.21 -12.96 5.52
C ILE A 123 13.32 -11.72 5.44
N GLY A 124 13.66 -10.63 6.13
CA GLY A 124 12.89 -9.38 6.06
C GLY A 124 12.77 -8.85 4.62
N LEU A 125 13.88 -8.84 3.88
CA LEU A 125 13.90 -8.39 2.48
C LEU A 125 13.15 -9.35 1.54
N ALA A 126 13.22 -10.66 1.78
CA ALA A 126 12.46 -11.65 1.02
C ALA A 126 10.94 -11.42 1.16
N GLY A 127 10.46 -10.95 2.32
CA GLY A 127 9.07 -10.53 2.50
C GLY A 127 8.66 -9.38 1.58
N ALA A 128 9.50 -8.33 1.48
CA ALA A 128 9.25 -7.19 0.58
C ALA A 128 9.26 -7.61 -0.90
N TRP A 129 10.19 -8.49 -1.29
CA TRP A 129 10.24 -9.04 -2.64
C TRP A 129 9.05 -9.96 -2.97
N GLY A 130 8.65 -10.82 -2.03
CA GLY A 130 7.47 -11.68 -2.18
C GLY A 130 6.18 -10.87 -2.33
N PHE A 131 6.04 -9.79 -1.54
CA PHE A 131 4.98 -8.80 -1.71
C PHE A 131 5.00 -8.19 -3.12
N GLY A 132 6.16 -7.72 -3.58
CA GLY A 132 6.32 -7.15 -4.93
C GLY A 132 5.99 -8.14 -6.05
N TRP A 133 6.36 -9.42 -5.88
CA TRP A 133 6.02 -10.49 -6.81
C TRP A 133 4.51 -10.70 -6.90
N HIS A 134 3.81 -10.69 -5.76
CA HIS A 134 2.35 -10.80 -5.72
C HIS A 134 1.66 -9.61 -6.40
N LEU A 135 2.12 -8.38 -6.15
CA LEU A 135 1.61 -7.19 -6.84
C LEU A 135 1.88 -7.25 -8.35
N ALA A 136 3.04 -7.75 -8.76
CA ALA A 136 3.38 -7.91 -10.18
C ALA A 136 2.48 -8.96 -10.85
N TRP A 137 2.11 -10.03 -10.13
CA TRP A 137 1.10 -10.99 -10.59
C TRP A 137 -0.26 -10.31 -10.76
N GLN A 138 -0.70 -9.47 -9.82
CA GLN A 138 -1.95 -8.71 -9.96
C GLN A 138 -1.92 -7.81 -11.19
N LEU A 139 -0.82 -7.06 -11.39
CA LEU A 139 -0.67 -6.15 -12.52
C LEU A 139 -0.70 -6.89 -13.87
N ARG A 140 -0.10 -8.09 -13.96
CA ARG A 140 -0.16 -8.93 -15.18
C ARG A 140 -1.55 -9.50 -15.46
N ARG A 141 -2.39 -9.64 -14.43
CA ARG A 141 -3.75 -10.17 -14.53
C ARG A 141 -4.81 -9.07 -14.64
N LEU A 142 -4.39 -7.80 -14.55
CA LEU A 142 -5.29 -6.67 -14.53
C LEU A 142 -5.97 -6.49 -15.89
N ASP A 143 -7.28 -6.43 -15.83
CA ASP A 143 -8.13 -5.89 -16.87
C ASP A 143 -8.96 -4.77 -16.21
N ILE A 144 -8.75 -3.51 -16.64
CA ILE A 144 -9.41 -2.33 -16.07
C ILE A 144 -10.85 -2.15 -16.56
N ASP A 145 -11.27 -2.93 -17.53
CA ASP A 145 -12.63 -2.93 -18.08
C ASP A 145 -13.48 -4.09 -17.52
N ASP A 146 -12.86 -5.06 -16.82
CA ASP A 146 -13.56 -6.15 -16.13
C ASP A 146 -13.65 -5.88 -14.60
N ALA A 147 -14.80 -5.39 -14.16
CA ALA A 147 -15.12 -5.14 -12.76
C ALA A 147 -14.93 -6.38 -11.86
N SER A 148 -15.20 -7.59 -12.38
CA SER A 148 -15.04 -8.83 -11.64
C SER A 148 -13.56 -9.17 -11.41
N VAL A 149 -12.71 -8.91 -12.41
CA VAL A 149 -11.25 -9.04 -12.30
C VAL A 149 -10.73 -8.03 -11.29
N CYS A 150 -11.13 -6.76 -11.41
CA CYS A 150 -10.75 -5.70 -10.45
C CYS A 150 -11.10 -6.08 -9.01
N LEU A 151 -12.32 -6.54 -8.75
CA LEU A 151 -12.74 -6.95 -7.41
C LEU A 151 -11.94 -8.16 -6.89
N ARG A 152 -11.67 -9.16 -7.73
CA ARG A 152 -10.84 -10.32 -7.35
C ARG A 152 -9.42 -9.91 -6.99
N LEU A 153 -8.80 -9.06 -7.82
CA LEU A 153 -7.45 -8.55 -7.58
C LEU A 153 -7.39 -7.64 -6.35
N PHE A 154 -8.40 -6.79 -6.13
CA PHE A 154 -8.50 -6.02 -4.91
C PHE A 154 -8.51 -6.92 -3.67
N ARG A 155 -9.38 -7.95 -3.65
CA ARG A 155 -9.48 -8.90 -2.52
C ARG A 155 -8.19 -9.66 -2.25
N SER A 156 -7.41 -9.99 -3.27
CA SER A 156 -6.12 -10.67 -3.08
C SER A 156 -5.05 -9.80 -2.41
N ASN A 157 -5.32 -8.51 -2.13
CA ASN A 157 -4.43 -7.67 -1.32
C ASN A 157 -4.43 -8.07 0.17
N ARG A 158 -5.45 -8.76 0.66
CA ARG A 158 -5.36 -9.42 1.96
C ARG A 158 -4.12 -10.32 2.01
N ASP A 159 -3.94 -11.13 0.98
CA ASP A 159 -2.83 -12.08 0.88
C ASP A 159 -1.51 -11.33 0.62
N ALA A 160 -1.53 -10.26 -0.17
CA ALA A 160 -0.37 -9.39 -0.37
C ALA A 160 0.18 -8.87 0.98
N GLY A 161 -0.68 -8.38 1.87
CA GLY A 161 -0.27 -7.91 3.20
C GLY A 161 0.21 -9.00 4.14
N LEU A 162 -0.32 -10.22 4.01
CA LEU A 162 0.12 -11.37 4.81
C LEU A 162 1.56 -11.79 4.49
N ILE A 163 2.01 -11.64 3.24
CA ILE A 163 3.37 -12.02 2.83
C ILE A 163 4.44 -11.30 3.67
N PRO A 164 4.57 -9.96 3.66
CA PRO A 164 5.60 -9.29 4.44
C PRO A 164 5.38 -9.47 5.95
N ALA A 165 4.12 -9.54 6.42
CA ALA A 165 3.83 -9.78 7.84
C ALA A 165 4.39 -11.12 8.34
N LEU A 166 4.19 -12.21 7.58
CA LEU A 166 4.72 -13.53 7.92
C LEU A 166 6.25 -13.57 7.87
N PHE A 167 6.86 -12.98 6.86
CA PHE A 167 8.33 -12.94 6.76
C PHE A 167 8.94 -12.12 7.90
N LEU A 168 8.35 -10.97 8.26
CA LEU A 168 8.80 -10.18 9.41
C LEU A 168 8.63 -10.96 10.73
N ALA A 169 7.53 -11.70 10.90
CA ALA A 169 7.32 -12.56 12.06
C ALA A 169 8.34 -13.71 12.13
N VAL A 170 8.75 -14.29 11.00
CA VAL A 170 9.82 -15.29 10.97
C VAL A 170 11.18 -14.65 11.29
N ALA A 171 11.43 -13.45 10.78
CA ALA A 171 12.66 -12.72 11.03
C ALA A 171 12.88 -12.41 12.53
N THR A 172 11.83 -12.26 13.34
CA THR A 172 11.98 -12.05 14.79
C THR A 172 12.40 -13.32 15.55
N LEU A 173 12.30 -14.50 14.94
CA LEU A 173 12.63 -15.79 15.56
C LEU A 173 14.09 -16.20 15.36
N VAL A 174 14.85 -15.49 14.53
CA VAL A 174 16.23 -15.82 14.12
C VAL A 174 17.22 -14.70 14.37
#